data_AF-A0A9D1V716-F1
#
_entry.id   AF-A0A9D1V716-F1
#
_cell.length_a   1.000
_cell.length_b   1.000
_cell.length_c   1.000
_cell.angle_alpha   90.00
_cell.angle_beta   90.00
_cell.angle_gamma   90.00
#
_symmetry.space_group_name_H-M   'P 1'
#
loop_
_entity.id
_entity.type
_entity.pdbx_description
1 polymer ?
#
loop_
_entity_poly.entity_id
_entity_poly.type
_entity_poly.pdbx_seq_one_letter_code
_entity_poly.pdbx_strand_id
1 'polypeptide(L)'
;MLEGWAEYYSVDLSEKIGRGLTENALKGKMNGGGLTFGYRMKDQRLEIDETTAPVVMEIFTRYADGERMTDIAKDLTRRGIRTTQGNKITLNVVHYLLKNRRYIGEYKFRDMIIPDAIPPIVSEELFNRVQEIMARNQKAPAMRKAEDDYILTTRLFCGKCGTFMVGESGKSHTGTVHRYYKCSHAKRKMGCDKKPVKKDWI
;
A
#
# COMPACT_ATOMS: atom_id res chain seq x y z
N MET A 1 -22.47 -31.00 36.72
CA MET A 1 -22.75 -29.75 37.48
C MET A 1 -21.58 -28.78 37.42
N LEU A 2 -20.32 -29.19 37.66
CA LEU A 2 -19.13 -28.31 37.60
C LEU A 2 -18.85 -27.68 36.21
N GLU A 3 -19.09 -28.41 35.12
CA GLU A 3 -18.81 -27.93 33.76
C GLU A 3 -19.66 -26.71 33.38
N GLY A 4 -20.93 -26.67 33.76
CA GLY A 4 -21.80 -25.51 33.51
C GLY A 4 -21.41 -24.24 34.29
N TRP A 5 -20.77 -24.39 35.45
CA TRP A 5 -20.24 -23.25 36.21
C TRP A 5 -18.93 -22.73 35.61
N ALA A 6 -18.09 -23.63 35.10
CA ALA A 6 -16.88 -23.25 34.37
C ALA A 6 -17.21 -22.53 33.05
N GLU A 7 -18.23 -23.01 32.33
CA GLU A 7 -18.70 -22.39 31.09
C GLU A 7 -19.36 -21.02 31.35
N TYR A 8 -20.25 -20.92 32.34
CA TYR A 8 -20.86 -19.65 32.75
C TYR A 8 -19.81 -18.61 33.18
N TYR A 9 -18.84 -19.01 34.01
CA TYR A 9 -17.76 -18.12 34.45
C TYR A 9 -16.88 -17.66 33.28
N SER A 10 -16.63 -18.54 32.31
CA SER A 10 -15.85 -18.22 31.11
C SER A 10 -16.56 -17.19 30.22
N VAL A 11 -17.89 -17.31 30.08
CA VAL A 11 -18.71 -16.35 29.31
C VAL A 11 -18.74 -14.98 30.00
N ASP A 12 -19.06 -14.93 31.30
CA ASP A 12 -19.11 -13.67 32.06
C ASP A 12 -17.75 -12.96 32.08
N LEU A 13 -16.66 -13.70 32.27
CA LEU A 13 -15.31 -13.15 32.21
C LEU A 13 -14.98 -12.59 30.83
N SER A 14 -15.35 -13.31 29.77
CA SER A 14 -15.13 -12.87 28.39
C SER A 14 -15.88 -11.57 28.08
N GLU A 15 -17.11 -11.43 28.57
CA GLU A 15 -17.86 -10.18 28.44
C GLU A 15 -17.18 -9.01 29.16
N LYS A 16 -16.77 -9.22 30.42
CA LYS A 16 -16.11 -8.18 31.22
C LYS A 16 -14.80 -7.71 30.58
N ILE A 17 -13.99 -8.64 30.10
CA ILE A 17 -12.76 -8.32 29.34
C ILE A 17 -13.13 -7.53 28.07
N GLY A 18 -14.14 -7.99 27.32
CA GLY A 18 -14.60 -7.33 26.11
C GLY A 18 -15.03 -5.88 26.35
N ARG A 19 -15.74 -5.61 27.44
CA ARG A 19 -16.16 -4.26 27.85
C ARG A 19 -14.95 -3.40 28.23
N GLY A 20 -14.04 -3.91 29.04
CA GLY A 20 -12.82 -3.18 29.43
C GLY A 20 -11.93 -2.81 28.24
N LEU A 21 -11.75 -3.72 27.28
CA LEU A 21 -11.01 -3.44 26.05
C LEU A 21 -11.71 -2.37 25.20
N THR A 22 -13.04 -2.43 25.11
CA THR A 22 -13.82 -1.43 24.37
C THR A 22 -13.68 -0.04 25.00
N GLU A 23 -13.78 0.04 26.32
CA GLU A 23 -13.62 1.30 27.06
C GLU A 23 -12.21 1.88 26.91
N ASN A 24 -11.17 1.05 26.98
CA ASN A 24 -9.81 1.47 26.69
C ASN A 24 -9.69 2.06 25.28
N ALA A 25 -10.31 1.41 24.28
CA ALA A 25 -10.23 1.87 22.91
C ALA A 25 -10.92 3.23 22.70
N LEU A 26 -12.10 3.43 23.30
CA LEU A 26 -12.81 4.71 23.30
C LEU A 26 -12.00 5.82 23.98
N LYS A 27 -11.16 5.48 24.96
CA LYS A 27 -10.22 6.40 25.61
C LYS A 27 -8.93 6.64 24.81
N GLY A 28 -8.80 6.06 23.61
CA GLY A 28 -7.60 6.13 22.77
C GLY A 28 -6.41 5.31 23.32
N LYS A 29 -6.66 4.39 24.26
CA LYS A 29 -5.63 3.47 24.77
C LYS A 29 -5.49 2.26 23.84
N MET A 30 -4.26 1.90 23.56
CA MET A 30 -3.90 0.77 22.72
C MET A 30 -4.05 -0.53 23.50
N ASN A 31 -4.90 -1.43 22.99
CA ASN A 31 -5.14 -2.75 23.59
C ASN A 31 -4.08 -3.79 23.15
N GLY A 32 -2.83 -3.36 23.04
CA GLY A 32 -1.73 -4.13 22.44
C GLY A 32 -1.66 -4.03 20.91
N GLY A 33 -0.92 -4.95 20.30
CA GLY A 33 -0.60 -4.95 18.87
C GLY A 33 0.77 -4.33 18.55
N GLY A 34 1.20 -4.49 17.30
CA GLY A 34 2.50 -4.00 16.84
C GLY A 34 2.57 -2.46 16.85
N LEU A 35 3.70 -1.93 17.33
CA LEU A 35 4.00 -0.51 17.27
C LEU A 35 4.11 -0.05 15.81
N THR A 36 3.40 1.01 15.48
CA THR A 36 3.38 1.59 14.13
C THR A 36 4.61 2.48 13.94
N PHE A 37 5.34 2.29 12.83
CA PHE A 37 6.50 3.12 12.49
C PHE A 37 6.12 4.60 12.44
N GLY A 38 6.95 5.49 12.98
CA GLY A 38 6.60 6.92 13.18
C GLY A 38 5.98 7.23 14.55
N TYR A 39 5.66 6.21 15.34
CA TYR A 39 5.12 6.36 16.68
C TYR A 39 5.94 5.60 17.73
N ARG A 40 5.84 6.07 18.97
CA ARG A 40 6.30 5.41 20.19
C ARG A 40 5.14 5.17 21.15
N MET A 41 5.26 4.16 22.00
CA MET A 41 4.26 3.85 23.02
C MET A 41 4.60 4.59 24.31
N LYS A 42 3.66 5.34 24.86
CA LYS A 42 3.76 5.96 26.19
C LYS A 42 2.41 5.94 26.87
N ASP A 43 2.34 5.45 28.11
CA ASP A 43 1.10 5.36 28.89
C ASP A 43 -0.07 4.69 28.15
N GLN A 44 0.24 3.62 27.42
CA GLN A 44 -0.70 2.88 26.54
C GLN A 44 -1.27 3.71 25.38
N ARG A 45 -0.67 4.85 25.03
CA ARG A 45 -1.04 5.68 23.88
C ARG A 45 0.10 5.76 22.87
N LEU A 46 -0.26 6.01 21.62
CA LEU A 46 0.71 6.32 20.58
C LEU A 46 1.03 7.81 20.63
N GLU A 47 2.31 8.12 20.79
CA GLU A 47 2.86 9.48 20.64
C GLU A 47 3.76 9.51 19.41
N ILE A 48 3.88 10.69 18.79
CA ILE A 48 4.77 10.90 17.66
C ILE A 48 6.22 10.62 18.10
N ASP A 49 6.93 9.84 17.30
CA ASP A 49 8.38 9.67 17.42
C ASP A 49 9.06 10.70 16.52
N GLU A 50 9.72 11.68 17.13
CA GLU A 50 10.40 12.77 16.44
C GLU A 50 11.46 12.31 15.43
N THR A 51 12.01 11.10 15.61
CA THR A 51 13.04 10.56 14.71
C THR A 51 12.45 9.85 13.50
N THR A 52 11.37 9.08 13.69
CA THR A 52 10.80 8.24 12.63
C THR A 52 9.57 8.86 11.96
N ALA A 53 8.85 9.77 12.60
CA ALA A 53 7.69 10.45 12.02
C ALA A 53 8.03 11.31 10.79
N PRO A 54 9.16 12.06 10.74
CA PRO A 54 9.54 12.77 9.52
C PRO A 54 9.72 11.84 8.33
N VAL A 55 10.19 10.61 8.55
CA VAL A 55 10.32 9.59 7.49
C VAL A 55 8.96 9.15 6.97
N VAL A 56 7.95 9.03 7.84
CA VAL A 56 6.57 8.74 7.40
C VAL A 56 6.06 9.87 6.49
N MET A 57 6.20 11.13 6.91
CA MET A 57 5.82 12.28 6.08
C MET A 57 6.56 12.28 4.73
N GLU A 58 7.86 11.98 4.74
CA GLU A 58 8.69 11.85 3.53
C GLU A 58 8.12 10.79 2.58
N ILE A 59 7.77 9.59 3.09
CA ILE A 59 7.20 8.49 2.29
C ILE A 59 5.89 8.93 1.62
N PHE A 60 4.97 9.55 2.37
CA PHE A 60 3.69 10.00 1.83
C PHE A 60 3.88 11.05 0.74
N THR A 61 4.75 12.04 1.00
CA THR A 61 5.03 13.13 0.06
C THR A 61 5.66 12.60 -1.24
N ARG A 62 6.74 11.82 -1.13
CA ARG A 62 7.43 11.22 -2.29
C ARG A 62 6.50 10.36 -3.15
N TYR A 63 5.63 9.59 -2.52
CA TYR A 63 4.66 8.79 -3.26
C TYR A 63 3.58 9.65 -3.94
N ALA A 64 3.09 10.68 -3.26
CA ALA A 64 2.15 11.65 -3.83
C ALA A 64 2.73 12.43 -5.02
N ASP A 65 4.05 12.62 -5.04
CA ASP A 65 4.82 13.23 -6.13
C ASP A 65 5.13 12.25 -7.26
N GLY A 66 4.71 11.00 -7.14
CA GLY A 66 4.72 10.01 -8.22
C GLY A 66 5.85 8.99 -8.14
N GLU A 67 6.73 9.06 -7.15
CA GLU A 67 7.80 8.08 -6.98
C GLU A 67 7.25 6.66 -6.74
N ARG A 68 7.99 5.64 -7.18
CA ARG A 68 7.57 4.24 -7.01
C ARG A 68 7.88 3.80 -5.58
N MET A 69 6.98 3.01 -4.99
CA MET A 69 7.19 2.40 -3.66
C MET A 69 8.50 1.59 -3.59
N THR A 70 8.92 0.98 -4.71
CA THR A 70 10.20 0.25 -4.81
C THR A 70 11.40 1.15 -4.58
N ASP A 71 11.36 2.36 -5.12
CA ASP A 71 12.49 3.27 -5.13
C ASP A 71 12.60 3.97 -3.78
N ILE A 72 11.45 4.36 -3.21
CA ILE A 72 11.35 4.80 -1.80
C ILE A 72 11.91 3.72 -0.85
N ALA A 73 11.47 2.46 -0.98
CA ALA A 73 11.95 1.37 -0.11
C ALA A 73 13.47 1.12 -0.24
N LYS A 74 14.00 1.15 -1.47
CA LYS A 74 15.44 1.00 -1.74
C LYS A 74 16.24 2.13 -1.10
N ASP A 75 15.79 3.37 -1.26
CA ASP A 75 16.47 4.54 -0.68
C ASP A 75 16.50 4.49 0.84
N LEU A 76 15.35 4.21 1.49
CA LEU A 76 15.27 4.09 2.95
C LEU A 76 16.15 2.95 3.47
N THR A 77 16.16 1.81 2.79
CA THR A 77 17.03 0.68 3.14
C THR A 77 18.51 1.04 3.00
N ARG A 78 18.89 1.77 1.95
CA ARG A 78 20.26 2.26 1.70
C ARG A 78 20.71 3.25 2.77
N ARG A 79 19.82 4.12 3.23
CA ARG A 79 20.04 5.05 4.36
C ARG A 79 20.12 4.36 5.73
N GLY A 80 19.97 3.04 5.78
CA GLY A 80 20.03 2.27 7.03
C GLY A 80 18.76 2.35 7.86
N ILE A 81 17.67 2.95 7.35
CA ILE A 81 16.41 3.06 8.08
C ILE A 81 15.78 1.67 8.20
N ARG A 82 15.29 1.35 9.39
CA ARG A 82 14.68 0.06 9.75
C ARG A 82 13.28 0.27 10.30
N THR A 83 12.46 -0.75 10.21
CA THR A 83 11.17 -0.76 10.91
C THR A 83 11.37 -0.76 12.42
N THR A 84 10.29 -0.53 13.17
CA THR A 84 10.30 -0.60 14.64
C THR A 84 10.80 -1.94 15.20
N GLN A 85 10.72 -3.02 14.42
CA GLN A 85 11.23 -4.35 14.78
C GLN A 85 12.66 -4.61 14.26
N GLY A 86 13.35 -3.61 13.72
CA GLY A 86 14.71 -3.75 13.18
C GLY A 86 14.80 -4.34 11.77
N ASN A 87 13.68 -4.59 11.09
CA ASN A 87 13.67 -5.17 9.75
C ASN A 87 13.92 -4.12 8.67
N LYS A 88 14.39 -4.55 7.49
CA LYS A 88 14.54 -3.67 6.31
C LYS A 88 13.19 -3.12 5.85
N ILE A 89 13.17 -1.88 5.37
CA ILE A 89 11.97 -1.29 4.76
C ILE A 89 11.82 -1.82 3.33
N THR A 90 10.90 -2.77 3.13
CA THR A 90 10.60 -3.35 1.82
C THR A 90 9.42 -2.64 1.16
N LEU A 91 9.14 -2.96 -0.12
CA LEU A 91 7.93 -2.48 -0.80
C LEU A 91 6.65 -2.80 -0.02
N ASN A 92 6.56 -3.99 0.57
CA ASN A 92 5.38 -4.39 1.34
C ASN A 92 5.21 -3.54 2.60
N VAL A 93 6.32 -3.15 3.24
CA VAL A 93 6.30 -2.21 4.35
C VAL A 93 5.79 -0.85 3.88
N VAL A 94 6.38 -0.27 2.83
CA VAL A 94 5.93 1.02 2.28
C VAL A 94 4.44 1.00 1.91
N HIS A 95 4.00 -0.04 1.22
CA HIS A 95 2.59 -0.23 0.87
C HIS A 95 1.67 -0.31 2.10
N TYR A 96 2.10 -0.99 3.17
CA TYR A 96 1.36 -1.02 4.43
C TYR A 96 1.29 0.35 5.10
N LEU A 97 2.41 1.08 5.15
CA LEU A 97 2.48 2.42 5.76
C LEU A 97 1.51 3.39 5.04
N LEU A 98 1.54 3.44 3.71
CA LEU A 98 0.71 4.33 2.91
C LEU A 98 -0.81 4.08 3.06
N LYS A 99 -1.22 2.91 3.55
CA LYS A 99 -2.64 2.57 3.79
C LYS A 99 -3.08 2.74 5.25
N ASN A 100 -2.15 2.98 6.17
CA ASN A 100 -2.44 2.92 7.58
C ASN A 100 -3.13 4.22 8.05
N ARG A 101 -4.43 4.13 8.35
CA ARG A 101 -5.25 5.27 8.80
C ARG A 101 -4.86 5.82 10.18
N ARG A 102 -3.97 5.13 10.93
CA ARG A 102 -3.37 5.70 12.14
C ARG A 102 -2.64 7.02 11.88
N TYR A 103 -2.08 7.21 10.67
CA TYR A 103 -1.37 8.43 10.32
C TYR A 103 -2.25 9.68 10.18
N ILE A 104 -3.56 9.49 10.03
CA ILE A 104 -4.58 10.56 10.06
C ILE A 104 -5.35 10.58 11.40
N GLY A 105 -4.84 9.87 12.41
CA GLY A 105 -5.37 9.90 13.77
C GLY A 105 -6.45 8.87 14.10
N GLU A 106 -6.80 7.97 13.18
CA GLU A 106 -7.82 6.97 13.42
C GLU A 106 -7.30 5.72 14.13
N TYR A 107 -8.01 5.31 15.17
CA TYR A 107 -7.80 4.03 15.83
C TYR A 107 -8.94 3.05 15.53
N LYS A 108 -8.62 1.97 14.81
CA LYS A 108 -9.56 0.87 14.58
C LYS A 108 -9.45 -0.17 15.69
N PHE A 109 -10.58 -0.47 16.35
CA PHE A 109 -10.71 -1.57 17.30
C PHE A 109 -11.98 -2.37 17.01
N ARG A 110 -11.83 -3.64 16.62
CA ARG A 110 -12.92 -4.50 16.12
C ARG A 110 -13.64 -3.80 14.95
N ASP A 111 -14.95 -3.57 15.08
CA ASP A 111 -15.78 -2.90 14.08
C ASP A 111 -15.90 -1.38 14.31
N MET A 112 -15.26 -0.85 15.35
CA MET A 112 -15.28 0.56 15.69
C MET A 112 -14.06 1.30 15.12
N ILE A 113 -14.30 2.50 14.62
CA ILE A 113 -13.27 3.48 14.25
C ILE A 113 -13.42 4.64 15.23
N ILE A 114 -12.39 4.88 16.04
CA ILE A 114 -12.32 6.03 16.93
C ILE A 114 -11.51 7.12 16.21
N PRO A 115 -12.13 8.22 15.76
CA PRO A 115 -11.42 9.35 15.17
C PRO A 115 -10.61 10.08 16.24
N ASP A 116 -9.56 10.80 15.82
CA ASP A 116 -8.72 11.67 16.67
C ASP A 116 -8.11 11.00 17.91
N ALA A 117 -8.04 9.67 17.93
CA ALA A 117 -7.49 8.90 19.04
C ALA A 117 -5.97 8.88 19.05
N ILE A 118 -5.35 9.12 17.89
CA ILE A 118 -3.90 9.07 17.67
C ILE A 118 -3.46 10.44 17.14
N PRO A 119 -2.31 10.97 17.58
CA PRO A 119 -1.76 12.18 16.99
C PRO A 119 -1.48 11.98 15.49
N PRO A 120 -2.04 12.80 14.58
CA PRO A 120 -1.82 12.64 13.15
C PRO A 120 -0.37 13.03 12.77
N ILE A 121 0.22 12.27 11.85
CA ILE A 121 1.52 12.62 11.22
C ILE A 121 1.31 13.25 9.85
N VAL A 122 0.27 12.85 9.12
CA VAL A 122 -0.05 13.38 7.78
C VAL A 122 -1.42 14.03 7.78
N SER A 123 -1.64 15.01 6.89
CA SER A 123 -2.96 15.58 6.69
C SER A 123 -3.91 14.58 6.02
N GLU A 124 -5.19 14.70 6.31
CA GLU A 124 -6.22 13.89 5.66
C GLU A 124 -6.22 14.09 4.14
N GLU A 125 -5.97 15.32 3.67
CA GLU A 125 -5.82 15.65 2.25
C GLU A 125 -4.69 14.84 1.58
N LEU A 126 -3.49 14.83 2.18
CA LEU A 126 -2.35 14.08 1.64
C LEU A 126 -2.63 12.57 1.65
N PHE A 127 -3.23 12.07 2.73
CA PHE A 127 -3.60 10.66 2.83
C PHE A 127 -4.60 10.25 1.74
N ASN A 128 -5.64 11.05 1.52
CA ASN A 128 -6.68 10.79 0.53
C ASN A 128 -6.10 10.86 -0.90
N ARG A 129 -5.27 11.85 -1.21
CA ARG A 129 -4.54 11.92 -2.49
C ARG A 129 -3.70 10.67 -2.73
N VAL A 130 -2.99 10.17 -1.72
CA VAL A 130 -2.24 8.91 -1.80
C VAL A 130 -3.18 7.73 -2.08
N GLN A 131 -4.32 7.62 -1.40
CA GLN A 131 -5.28 6.53 -1.65
C GLN A 131 -5.81 6.54 -3.09
N GLU A 132 -6.11 7.72 -3.64
CA GLU A 132 -6.54 7.88 -5.04
C GLU A 132 -5.47 7.41 -6.02
N ILE A 133 -4.21 7.81 -5.80
CA ILE A 133 -3.06 7.37 -6.61
C ILE A 133 -2.90 5.84 -6.52
N MET A 134 -3.02 5.27 -5.32
CA MET A 134 -2.95 3.80 -5.13
C MET A 134 -4.08 3.08 -5.88
N ALA A 135 -5.31 3.58 -5.78
CA ALA A 135 -6.47 3.00 -6.47
C ALA A 135 -6.33 3.09 -8.01
N ARG A 136 -5.81 4.21 -8.53
CA ARG A 136 -5.50 4.36 -9.96
C ARG A 136 -4.43 3.36 -10.40
N ASN A 137 -3.35 3.23 -9.62
CA ASN A 137 -2.23 2.32 -9.93
C ASN A 137 -2.65 0.85 -9.87
N GLN A 138 -3.60 0.48 -9.01
CA GLN A 138 -4.16 -0.87 -8.94
C GLN A 138 -4.91 -1.25 -10.23
N LYS A 139 -5.60 -0.29 -10.86
CA LYS A 139 -6.35 -0.52 -12.11
C LYS A 139 -5.46 -0.57 -13.36
N ALA A 140 -4.23 -0.08 -13.29
CA ALA A 140 -3.30 -0.02 -14.43
C ALA A 140 -1.89 -0.59 -14.11
N PRO A 141 -1.77 -1.85 -13.64
CA PRO A 141 -0.49 -2.43 -13.21
C PRO A 141 0.53 -2.60 -14.35
N ALA A 142 0.06 -2.66 -15.60
CA ALA A 142 0.92 -2.78 -16.78
C ALA A 142 1.68 -1.48 -17.11
N MET A 143 1.14 -0.31 -16.78
CA MET A 143 1.77 0.98 -17.08
C MET A 143 3.05 1.22 -16.25
N ARG A 144 3.11 0.72 -15.01
CA ARG A 144 4.25 0.94 -14.10
C ARG A 144 5.29 -0.18 -14.06
N LYS A 145 5.03 -1.34 -14.70
CA LYS A 145 5.93 -2.52 -14.67
C LYS A 145 7.13 -2.42 -15.63
N ALA A 146 7.08 -1.53 -16.62
CA ALA A 146 8.16 -1.41 -17.58
C ALA A 146 9.20 -0.38 -17.11
N GLU A 147 10.48 -0.69 -17.29
CA GLU A 147 11.57 0.31 -17.28
C GLU A 147 11.47 1.24 -18.49
N ASP A 148 10.84 0.76 -19.58
CA ASP A 148 10.53 1.54 -20.78
C ASP A 148 9.12 2.14 -20.71
N ASP A 149 9.01 3.45 -20.92
CA ASP A 149 7.72 4.17 -20.88
C ASP A 149 6.80 3.75 -22.04
N TYR A 150 5.95 2.74 -21.83
CA TYR A 150 4.86 2.41 -22.75
C TYR A 150 3.61 3.23 -22.39
N ILE A 151 3.69 4.55 -22.58
CA ILE A 151 2.70 5.57 -22.16
C ILE A 151 1.28 5.25 -22.66
N LEU A 152 1.16 4.62 -23.83
CA LEU A 152 -0.13 4.24 -24.42
C LEU A 152 -0.67 2.87 -23.99
N THR A 153 0.00 2.16 -23.07
CA THR A 153 -0.53 0.89 -22.54
C THR A 153 -1.87 1.16 -21.87
N THR A 154 -2.90 0.35 -22.16
CA THR A 154 -4.31 0.56 -21.73
C THR A 154 -5.04 1.79 -22.31
N ARG A 155 -4.39 2.58 -23.19
CA ARG A 155 -5.00 3.69 -23.94
C ARG A 155 -5.06 3.44 -25.44
N LEU A 156 -4.09 2.71 -25.97
CA LEU A 156 -4.07 2.27 -27.36
C LEU A 156 -4.97 1.05 -27.54
N PHE A 157 -5.92 1.12 -28.47
CA PHE A 157 -6.83 0.03 -28.79
C PHE A 157 -6.46 -0.64 -30.11
N CYS A 158 -6.67 -1.96 -30.18
CA CYS A 158 -6.43 -2.76 -31.36
C CYS A 158 -7.51 -2.48 -32.39
N GLY A 159 -7.13 -1.91 -33.54
CA GLY A 159 -8.07 -1.67 -34.65
C GLY A 159 -8.71 -2.92 -35.28
N LYS A 160 -8.28 -4.14 -34.90
CA LYS A 160 -8.92 -5.40 -35.36
C LYS A 160 -9.99 -5.93 -34.39
N CYS A 161 -9.66 -6.05 -33.11
CA CYS A 161 -10.54 -6.71 -32.13
C CYS A 161 -11.03 -5.79 -31.00
N GLY A 162 -10.71 -4.49 -31.06
CA GLY A 162 -11.15 -3.48 -30.09
C GLY A 162 -10.52 -3.59 -28.69
N THR A 163 -9.79 -4.66 -28.37
CA THR A 163 -9.11 -4.79 -27.08
C THR A 163 -7.90 -3.87 -26.97
N PHE A 164 -7.45 -3.55 -25.76
CA PHE A 164 -6.28 -2.70 -25.55
C PHE A 164 -4.97 -3.38 -26.00
N MET A 165 -3.98 -2.56 -26.35
CA MET A 165 -2.63 -2.99 -26.70
C MET A 165 -1.69 -2.78 -25.51
N VAL A 166 -0.66 -3.64 -25.42
CA VAL A 166 0.34 -3.65 -24.34
C VAL A 166 1.74 -3.55 -24.91
N GLY A 167 2.64 -2.91 -24.17
CA GLY A 167 4.07 -2.87 -24.50
C GLY A 167 4.74 -4.25 -24.48
N GLU A 168 5.67 -4.46 -25.40
CA GLU A 168 6.53 -5.63 -25.49
C GLU A 168 7.89 -5.21 -26.06
N SER A 169 8.97 -5.63 -25.39
CA SER A 169 10.35 -5.44 -25.85
C SER A 169 10.98 -6.77 -26.22
N GLY A 170 11.82 -6.76 -27.25
CA GLY A 170 12.66 -7.90 -27.63
C GLY A 170 14.08 -7.44 -27.93
N LYS A 171 15.07 -8.23 -27.50
CA LYS A 171 16.50 -7.95 -27.77
C LYS A 171 16.92 -8.70 -29.03
N SER A 172 17.52 -8.01 -29.99
CA SER A 172 18.10 -8.64 -31.19
C SER A 172 19.38 -9.42 -30.85
N HIS A 173 19.83 -10.26 -31.77
CA HIS A 173 21.12 -10.95 -31.68
C HIS A 173 22.30 -9.96 -31.57
N THR A 174 22.18 -8.76 -32.14
CA THR A 174 23.18 -7.67 -32.05
C THR A 174 23.10 -6.88 -30.74
N GLY A 175 22.20 -7.25 -29.83
CA GLY A 175 22.01 -6.60 -28.54
C GLY A 175 21.12 -5.35 -28.56
N THR A 176 20.61 -4.95 -29.72
CA THR A 176 19.69 -3.82 -29.87
C THR A 176 18.30 -4.17 -29.32
N VAL A 177 17.75 -3.32 -28.45
CA VAL A 177 16.40 -3.52 -27.87
C VAL A 177 15.35 -2.87 -28.77
N HIS A 178 14.48 -3.69 -29.36
CA HIS A 178 13.33 -3.23 -30.13
C HIS A 178 12.08 -3.20 -29.27
N ARG A 179 11.24 -2.18 -29.46
CA ARG A 179 10.04 -1.92 -28.65
C ARG A 179 8.80 -1.89 -29.52
N TYR A 180 7.74 -2.54 -29.05
CA TYR A 180 6.51 -2.73 -29.80
C TYR A 180 5.28 -2.58 -28.90
N TYR A 181 4.15 -2.20 -29.49
CA TYR A 181 2.81 -2.42 -28.95
C TYR A 181 2.19 -3.66 -29.60
N LYS A 182 1.72 -4.59 -28.78
CA LYS A 182 1.05 -5.82 -29.23
C LYS A 182 -0.35 -5.90 -28.66
N CYS A 183 -1.30 -6.37 -29.47
CA CYS A 183 -2.67 -6.59 -29.03
C CYS A 183 -2.71 -7.57 -27.85
N SER A 184 -3.46 -7.25 -26.78
CA SER A 184 -3.59 -8.10 -25.59
C SER A 184 -4.13 -9.50 -25.93
N HIS A 185 -5.14 -9.59 -26.80
CA HIS A 185 -5.67 -10.89 -27.25
C HIS A 185 -4.67 -11.65 -28.11
N ALA A 186 -3.94 -10.98 -29.00
CA ALA A 186 -2.91 -11.64 -29.81
C ALA A 186 -1.78 -12.19 -28.93
N LYS A 187 -1.37 -11.43 -27.90
CA LYS A 187 -0.36 -11.86 -26.92
C LYS A 187 -0.84 -13.06 -26.10
N ARG A 188 -2.11 -13.08 -25.70
CA ARG A 188 -2.73 -14.17 -24.91
C ARG A 188 -3.29 -15.31 -25.77
N LYS A 189 -3.08 -15.28 -27.08
CA LYS A 189 -3.63 -16.26 -28.05
C LYS A 189 -5.17 -16.40 -27.98
N MET A 190 -5.87 -15.30 -27.71
CA MET A 190 -7.34 -15.21 -27.64
C MET A 190 -7.96 -14.76 -28.98
N GLY A 191 -7.57 -15.39 -30.09
CA GLY A 191 -8.24 -15.21 -31.38
C GLY A 191 -8.00 -13.90 -32.13
N CYS A 192 -6.94 -13.12 -31.80
CA CYS A 192 -6.54 -11.96 -32.59
C CYS A 192 -5.15 -12.17 -33.21
N ASP A 193 -5.00 -11.82 -34.49
CA ASP A 193 -3.79 -11.99 -35.29
C ASP A 193 -3.08 -10.65 -35.59
N LYS A 194 -3.49 -9.55 -34.94
CA LYS A 194 -2.91 -8.22 -35.17
C LYS A 194 -1.39 -8.24 -34.94
N LYS A 195 -0.63 -7.93 -35.99
CA LYS A 195 0.83 -7.79 -35.91
C LYS A 195 1.24 -6.68 -34.93
N PRO A 196 2.32 -6.87 -34.14
CA PRO A 196 2.88 -5.83 -33.28
C PRO A 196 3.23 -4.58 -34.09
N VAL A 197 3.07 -3.42 -33.49
CA VAL A 197 3.40 -2.11 -34.08
C VAL A 197 4.63 -1.56 -33.35
N LYS A 198 5.61 -1.04 -34.08
CA LYS A 198 6.79 -0.43 -33.45
C LYS A 198 6.36 0.73 -32.56
N LYS A 199 6.98 0.86 -31.39
CA LYS A 199 6.71 1.98 -30.47
C LYS A 199 6.95 3.32 -31.17
N ASP A 200 8.03 3.44 -31.94
CA ASP A 200 8.43 4.69 -32.62
C ASP A 200 7.50 5.14 -33.76
N TRP A 201 6.48 4.34 -34.10
CA TRP A 201 5.48 4.70 -35.11
C TRP A 201 4.22 5.35 -34.52
N ILE A 202 4.12 5.43 -33.20
CA ILE A 202 2.96 5.93 -32.44
C ILE A 202 3.44 6.94 -31.41
#